data_AF-A0A9N8VZZ4-F1
#
_entry.id   AF-A0A9N8VZZ4-F1
#
_cell.length_a   1.000
_cell.length_b   1.000
_cell.length_c   1.000
_cell.angle_alpha   90.00
_cell.angle_beta   90.00
_cell.angle_gamma   90.00
#
_symmetry.space_group_name_H-M   'P 1'
#
loop_
_entity.id
_entity.type
_entity.pdbx_description
1 polymer ?
#
loop_
_entity_poly.entity_id
_entity_poly.type
_entity_poly.pdbx_seq_one_letter_code
_entity_poly.pdbx_strand_id
1 'polypeptide(L)' 'IPRLSRVVSKKEAIVWCMSKGPCFGFQDLWIEYNASQNSDVGKSKQHSYEIGIIDKNTFEIEEYESTVIFV' A
#
# COMPACT_ATOMS: atom_id res chain seq x y z
N ILE A 1 -12.02 -4.76 15.35
CA ILE A 1 -10.55 -4.91 15.19
C ILE A 1 -10.30 -5.00 13.71
N PRO A 2 -9.62 -4.03 13.10
CA PRO A 2 -9.31 -4.11 11.69
C PRO A 2 -8.41 -5.33 11.43
N ARG A 3 -8.80 -6.21 10.53
CA ARG A 3 -8.03 -7.37 10.11
C ARG A 3 -7.44 -7.09 8.74
N LEU A 4 -6.15 -6.80 8.71
CA LEU A 4 -5.40 -6.88 7.46
C LEU A 4 -5.73 -8.20 6.77
N SER A 5 -6.07 -8.13 5.47
CA SER A 5 -6.39 -9.30 4.67
C SER A 5 -5.28 -10.33 4.87
N ARG A 6 -5.65 -11.51 5.38
CA ARG A 6 -4.66 -12.51 5.78
C ARG A 6 -3.97 -13.05 4.54
N VAL A 7 -2.78 -12.52 4.27
CA VAL A 7 -1.84 -13.00 3.27
C VAL A 7 -1.61 -14.50 3.48
N VAL A 8 -2.01 -15.34 2.53
CA VAL A 8 -1.85 -16.81 2.60
C VAL A 8 -0.60 -17.29 1.85
N SER A 9 0.00 -16.44 1.02
CA SER A 9 1.25 -16.73 0.30
C SER A 9 2.16 -15.50 0.19
N LYS A 10 3.48 -15.72 0.05
CA LYS A 10 4.47 -14.63 -0.13
C LYS A 10 4.15 -13.71 -1.32
N LYS A 11 3.49 -14.23 -2.37
CA LYS A 11 3.04 -13.44 -3.53
C LYS A 11 2.00 -12.37 -3.19
N GLU A 12 1.34 -12.49 -2.04
CA GLU A 12 0.24 -11.62 -1.61
C GLU A 12 0.69 -10.60 -0.56
N ALA A 13 1.92 -10.70 -0.04
CA ALA A 13 2.38 -9.93 1.11
C ALA A 13 2.78 -8.50 0.74
N ILE A 14 3.83 -8.40 -0.09
CA ILE A 14 4.42 -7.15 -0.57
C ILE A 14 5.03 -7.45 -1.95
N VAL A 15 4.66 -6.67 -2.95
CA VAL A 15 5.15 -6.82 -4.32
C VAL A 15 5.60 -5.45 -4.82
N TRP A 16 6.81 -5.36 -5.35
CA TRP A 16 7.23 -4.16 -6.08
C TRP A 16 6.60 -4.17 -7.48
N CYS A 17 5.66 -3.26 -7.73
CA CYS A 17 5.07 -3.07 -9.04
C CYS A 17 5.87 -2.00 -9.79
N MET A 18 6.44 -2.35 -10.95
CA MET A 18 7.25 -1.41 -11.74
C MET A 18 6.53 -0.11 -12.09
N SER A 19 5.21 -0.13 -12.24
CA SER A 19 4.42 1.05 -12.59
C SER A 19 3.84 1.80 -11.39
N LYS A 20 3.84 1.20 -10.19
CA LYS A 20 3.11 1.71 -9.02
C LYS A 20 3.91 1.71 -7.72
N GLY A 21 5.19 1.36 -7.74
CA GLY A 21 6.02 1.27 -6.54
C GLY A 21 5.67 0.06 -5.65
N PRO A 22 5.91 0.14 -4.33
CA PRO A 22 5.59 -0.95 -3.41
C PRO A 22 4.07 -1.10 -3.27
N CYS A 23 3.59 -2.33 -3.49
CA CYS A 23 2.19 -2.72 -3.33
C CYS A 23 2.05 -3.73 -2.20
N PHE A 24 0.99 -3.59 -1.44
CA PHE A 24 0.61 -4.39 -0.28
C PHE A 24 -0.74 -5.03 -0.55
N GLY A 25 -0.98 -6.21 0.04
CA GLY A 25 -2.27 -6.92 0.01
C GLY A 25 -2.90 -7.00 -1.38
N PHE A 26 -2.74 -8.08 -2.15
CA PHE A 26 -3.39 -8.22 -3.47
C PHE A 26 -3.36 -6.98 -4.42
N GLN A 27 -2.37 -6.08 -4.25
CA GLN A 27 -2.27 -4.79 -4.97
C GLN A 27 -3.50 -3.89 -4.78
N ASP A 28 -4.05 -3.89 -3.58
CA ASP A 28 -5.18 -3.04 -3.20
C ASP A 28 -4.78 -1.87 -2.29
N LEU A 29 -3.53 -1.87 -1.82
CA LEU A 29 -2.86 -0.74 -1.18
C LEU A 29 -1.47 -0.55 -1.84
N TRP A 30 -1.10 0.66 -2.23
CA TRP A 30 0.21 0.95 -2.82
C TRP A 30 0.65 2.40 -2.58
N ILE A 31 1.94 2.65 -2.74
CA ILE A 31 2.53 4.00 -2.64
C ILE A 31 2.96 4.42 -4.04
N GLU A 32 2.44 5.53 -4.54
CA GLU A 32 2.85 6.10 -5.82
C GLU A 32 3.36 7.53 -5.66
N TYR A 33 4.30 7.91 -6.53
CA TYR A 33 4.81 9.26 -6.56
C TYR A 33 3.82 10.19 -7.27
N ASN A 34 3.34 11.22 -6.57
CA ASN A 34 2.48 12.25 -7.14
C ASN A 34 3.33 13.42 -7.66
N ALA A 35 3.56 13.46 -8.98
CA ALA A 35 4.36 14.51 -9.60
C ALA A 35 3.81 15.93 -9.39
N SER A 36 2.49 16.10 -9.25
CA SER A 36 1.86 17.41 -9.05
C SER A 36 2.12 17.98 -7.66
N GLN A 37 2.31 17.12 -6.67
CA GLN A 37 2.59 17.49 -5.27
C GLN A 37 4.05 17.27 -4.88
N ASN A 38 4.85 16.70 -5.78
CA ASN A 38 6.25 16.34 -5.57
C ASN A 38 6.44 15.54 -4.26
N SER A 39 5.53 14.60 -4.01
CA SER A 39 5.44 13.80 -2.78
C SER A 39 4.89 12.40 -3.04
N ASP A 40 5.17 11.48 -2.12
CA ASP A 40 4.59 10.13 -2.14
C ASP A 40 3.17 10.16 -1.59
N VAL A 41 2.25 9.48 -2.27
CA VAL A 41 0.85 9.34 -1.84
C VAL A 41 0.45 7.88 -1.71
N GLY A 42 -0.35 7.61 -0.70
CA GLY A 42 -0.95 6.32 -0.49
C GLY A 42 -2.21 6.17 -1.32
N LYS A 43 -2.34 5.03 -1.98
CA LYS A 43 -3.50 4.68 -2.80
C LYS A 43 -4.10 3.37 -2.38
N SER A 44 -5.42 3.31 -2.43
CA SER A 44 -6.12 2.24 -1.79
C SER A 44 -7.50 1.99 -2.44
N LYS A 45 -7.80 0.72 -2.79
CA LYS A 45 -9.16 0.19 -3.11
C LYS A 45 -10.03 -0.17 -1.89
N GLN A 46 -11.03 0.66 -1.58
CA GLN A 46 -11.88 0.60 -0.38
C GLN A 46 -12.44 -0.78 0.02
N HIS A 47 -12.62 -1.69 -0.94
CA HIS A 47 -13.14 -3.04 -0.71
C HIS A 47 -12.15 -4.00 -0.02
N SER A 48 -10.91 -3.58 0.27
CA SER A 48 -9.83 -4.50 0.62
C SER A 48 -9.06 -4.25 1.94
N TYR A 49 -8.57 -3.04 2.23
CA TYR A 49 -7.74 -2.76 3.44
C TYR A 49 -8.57 -2.22 4.61
N GLU A 50 -9.87 -2.51 4.54
CA GLU A 50 -10.88 -2.23 5.54
C GLU A 50 -11.13 -0.74 5.77
N ILE A 51 -12.38 -0.33 5.51
CA ILE A 51 -12.92 1.02 5.75
C ILE A 51 -12.60 1.55 7.17
N GLY A 52 -12.31 0.65 8.12
CA GLY A 52 -11.92 1.00 9.49
C GLY A 52 -10.45 1.41 9.69
N ILE A 53 -9.55 1.24 8.72
CA ILE A 53 -8.13 1.66 8.80
C ILE A 53 -7.90 2.89 7.93
N ILE A 54 -8.28 2.79 6.65
CA ILE A 54 -8.15 3.89 5.69
C ILE A 54 -9.52 4.00 5.02
N ASP A 55 -10.19 5.14 5.20
CA ASP A 55 -11.53 5.39 4.65
C ASP A 55 -11.50 6.25 3.38
N LYS A 56 -10.31 6.48 2.82
CA LYS A 56 -10.09 7.24 1.57
C LYS A 56 -9.45 6.38 0.50
N ASN A 57 -9.60 6.75 -0.76
CA ASN A 57 -8.92 6.09 -1.89
C ASN A 57 -7.51 6.66 -2.12
N THR A 58 -7.25 7.85 -1.59
CA THR A 58 -5.96 8.54 -1.66
C THR A 58 -5.74 9.22 -0.33
N PHE A 59 -4.54 9.07 0.22
CA PHE A 59 -4.17 9.65 1.50
C PHE A 59 -2.72 10.12 1.45
N GLU A 60 -2.43 11.16 2.23
CA GLU A 60 -1.08 11.67 2.40
C GLU A 60 -0.28 10.73 3.28
N ILE A 61 1.00 10.52 2.93
CA ILE A 61 1.93 9.75 3.72
C ILE A 61 2.84 10.75 4.42
N GLU A 62 2.77 10.82 5.75
CA GLU A 62 3.69 11.65 6.52
C GLU A 62 5.08 11.03 6.55
N GLU A 63 5.17 9.73 6.81
CA GLU A 63 6.42 8.98 6.86
C GLU A 63 6.17 7.50 6.54
N TYR A 64 7.11 6.85 5.86
CA TYR A 64 7.16 5.39 5.73
C TYR A 64 8.61 4.90 5.75
N GLU A 65 8.85 3.76 6.40
CA GLU A 65 10.14 3.11 6.42
C GLU A 65 10.14 1.92 5.44
N SER A 66 11.11 1.87 4.54
CA SER A 66 11.33 0.74 3.64
C SER A 66 12.56 -0.05 4.09
N THR A 67 12.33 -1.20 4.73
CA THR A 67 13.41 -2.12 5.10
C THR A 67 13.63 -3.15 3.99
N VAL A 68 14.78 -3.12 3.33
CA VAL A 68 15.18 -4.15 2.37
C VAL A 68 15.59 -5.41 3.14
N ILE A 69 14.80 -6.47 3.04
CA ILE A 69 15.15 -7.79 3.58
C ILE A 69 15.84 -8.59 2.46
N PHE A 70 17.14 -8.82 2.60
CA PHE A 70 17.87 -9.79 1.78
C PHE A 70 17.52 -11.20 2.29
N VAL A 71 16.92 -12.02 1.43
CA VAL A 71 16.52 -13.41 1.73
C VAL A 71 17.54 -14.38 1.15
#